data_AF-A0A1G9HEM1-F1
#
_entry.id   AF-A0A1G9HEM1-F1
#
_cell.length_a   1.000
_cell.length_b   1.000
_cell.length_c   1.000
_cell.angle_alpha   90.00
_cell.angle_beta   90.00
_cell.angle_gamma   90.00
#
_symmetry.space_group_name_H-M   'P 1'
#
loop_
_entity.id
_entity.type
_entity.pdbx_description
1 polymer ?
#
loop_
_entity_poly.entity_id
_entity_poly.type
_entity_poly.pdbx_seq_one_letter_code
_entity_poly.pdbx_strand_id
1 'polypeptide(L)'
;MTREPAAIQPPVAYLPCKLNDAGEVDEILMVQMADGTVALMGYTALDRFMACCGDVHPWVLYQTADLADLKAVKPYDAAYLDIPLPPQMRLMSQEGTS
;
A
#
# COMPACT_ATOMS: atom_id res chain seq x y z
N MET A 1 24.18 4.92 27.82
CA MET A 1 22.88 4.68 27.17
C MET A 1 22.93 5.28 25.78
N THR A 2 23.25 4.47 24.77
CA THR A 2 23.19 4.89 23.38
C THR A 2 21.72 4.82 22.97
N ARG A 3 21.09 5.97 22.77
CA ARG A 3 19.72 6.01 22.25
C ARG A 3 19.81 5.47 20.82
N GLU A 4 19.17 4.34 20.53
CA GLU A 4 19.03 3.88 19.15
C GLU A 4 18.46 5.03 18.33
N PRO A 5 19.04 5.36 17.17
CA PRO A 5 18.49 6.40 16.31
C PRO A 5 17.04 6.01 16.01
N ALA A 6 16.10 6.94 16.26
CA ALA A 6 14.71 6.71 15.90
C ALA A 6 14.66 6.33 14.42
N ALA A 7 14.05 5.18 14.11
CA ALA A 7 13.89 4.76 12.72
C ALA A 7 13.22 5.90 11.95
N ILE A 8 13.88 6.41 10.91
CA ILE A 8 13.33 7.46 10.06
C ILE A 8 12.26 6.78 9.22
N GLN A 9 11.00 6.97 9.59
CA GLN A 9 9.85 6.54 8.80
C GLN A 9 9.39 7.70 7.91
N PRO A 10 8.98 7.43 6.66
CA PRO A 10 8.38 8.45 5.83
C PRO A 10 7.11 8.97 6.53
N PRO A 11 6.82 10.28 6.52
CA PRO A 11 5.65 10.82 7.22
C PRO A 11 4.34 10.35 6.60
N VAL A 12 4.37 10.04 5.31
CA VAL A 12 3.22 9.55 4.53
C VAL A 12 3.62 8.33 3.71
N ALA A 13 2.65 7.48 3.42
CA ALA A 13 2.76 6.40 2.45
C ALA A 13 1.56 6.42 1.51
N TYR A 14 1.81 6.10 0.25
CA TYR A 14 0.77 5.81 -0.74
C TYR A 14 0.34 4.36 -0.54
N LEU A 15 -0.94 4.13 -0.25
CA LEU A 15 -1.50 2.80 -0.04
C LEU A 15 -2.42 2.43 -1.20
N PRO A 16 -2.26 1.25 -1.84
CA PRO A 16 -3.22 0.76 -2.81
C PRO A 16 -4.56 0.52 -2.12
N CYS A 17 -5.65 0.88 -2.79
CA CYS A 17 -6.99 0.71 -2.24
C CYS A 17 -7.98 0.19 -3.29
N LYS A 18 -9.22 -0.03 -2.88
CA LYS A 18 -10.39 -0.16 -3.75
C LYS A 18 -11.30 1.03 -3.51
N LEU A 19 -11.96 1.47 -4.57
CA LEU A 19 -12.98 2.50 -4.51
C LEU A 19 -14.36 1.86 -4.58
N ASN A 20 -15.35 2.46 -3.91
CA ASN A 20 -16.76 2.10 -4.07
C ASN A 20 -17.33 2.70 -5.38
N ASP A 21 -18.60 2.42 -5.67
CA ASP A 21 -19.30 2.93 -6.87
C ASP A 21 -19.38 4.48 -6.92
N ALA A 22 -19.24 5.15 -5.77
CA ALA A 22 -19.19 6.62 -5.68
C ALA A 22 -17.77 7.19 -5.87
N GLY A 23 -16.75 6.34 -6.05
CA GLY A 23 -15.35 6.73 -6.20
C GLY A 23 -14.64 7.05 -4.87
N GLU A 24 -15.24 6.73 -3.73
CA GLU A 24 -14.63 6.92 -2.41
C GLU A 24 -13.85 5.67 -1.99
N VAL A 25 -12.86 5.84 -1.11
CA VAL A 25 -12.07 4.71 -0.60
C VAL A 25 -12.96 3.77 0.22
N ASP A 26 -13.08 2.53 -0.26
CA ASP A 26 -13.82 1.45 0.39
C ASP A 26 -12.91 0.57 1.24
N GLU A 27 -11.75 0.19 0.67
CA GLU A 27 -10.87 -0.79 1.27
C GLU A 27 -9.39 -0.50 1.00
N ILE A 28 -8.53 -0.51 2.02
CA ILE A 28 -7.07 -0.55 1.82
C ILE A 28 -6.65 -1.97 1.44
N LEU A 29 -5.91 -2.14 0.35
CA LEU A 29 -5.51 -3.45 -0.16
C LEU A 29 -4.46 -4.09 0.75
N MET A 30 -4.69 -5.36 1.12
CA MET A 30 -3.75 -6.20 1.87
C MET A 30 -3.38 -7.41 1.01
N VAL A 31 -2.14 -7.89 1.15
CA VAL A 31 -1.65 -9.07 0.44
C VAL A 31 -1.58 -10.25 1.41
N GLN A 32 -2.23 -11.35 1.08
CA GLN A 32 -1.98 -12.63 1.77
C GLN A 32 -0.75 -13.29 1.16
N MET A 33 0.27 -13.48 1.98
CA MET A 33 1.50 -14.16 1.60
C MET A 33 1.31 -15.68 1.65
N ALA A 34 2.19 -16.43 0.97
CA ALA A 34 2.11 -17.88 0.90
C ALA A 34 2.26 -18.58 2.26
N ASP A 35 2.90 -17.93 3.23
CA ASP A 35 3.07 -18.41 4.61
C ASP A 35 1.89 -18.06 5.54
N GLY A 36 0.85 -17.43 5.00
CA GLY A 36 -0.33 -16.98 5.76
C GLY A 36 -0.21 -15.58 6.36
N THR A 37 0.94 -14.92 6.24
CA THR A 37 1.13 -13.53 6.69
C THR A 37 0.23 -12.59 5.91
N VAL A 38 -0.50 -11.71 6.59
CA VAL A 38 -1.24 -10.60 5.98
C VAL A 38 -0.37 -9.35 5.98
N ALA A 39 -0.09 -8.82 4.79
CA ALA A 39 0.81 -7.68 4.63
C ALA A 39 0.09 -6.41 4.15
N LEU A 40 0.38 -5.30 4.81
CA LEU A 40 0.11 -3.97 4.29
C LEU A 40 1.21 -3.56 3.31
N MET A 41 0.81 -3.12 2.12
CA MET A 41 1.73 -2.65 1.09
C MET A 41 1.69 -1.13 1.04
N GLY A 42 2.82 -0.47 1.29
CA GLY A 42 2.95 0.98 1.23
C GLY A 42 4.05 1.42 0.28
N TYR A 43 3.94 2.64 -0.23
CA TYR A 43 4.91 3.19 -1.16
C TYR A 43 5.30 4.58 -0.71
N THR A 44 6.59 4.90 -0.81
CA THR A 44 7.12 6.17 -0.28
C THR A 44 7.03 7.31 -1.28
N ALA A 45 6.76 7.00 -2.54
CA ALA A 45 6.59 7.94 -3.63
C ALA A 45 5.60 7.41 -4.69
N LEU A 46 4.95 8.33 -5.39
CA LEU A 46 3.90 8.00 -6.37
C LEU A 46 4.45 7.28 -7.62
N ASP A 47 5.64 7.63 -8.08
CA ASP A 47 6.32 6.94 -9.19
C ASP A 47 6.62 5.47 -8.86
N ARG A 48 7.10 5.21 -7.64
CA ARG A 48 7.31 3.85 -7.13
C ARG A 48 6.00 3.09 -6.99
N PHE A 49 4.94 3.75 -6.51
CA PHE A 49 3.59 3.18 -6.48
C PHE A 49 3.17 2.71 -7.88
N MET A 50 3.24 3.59 -8.90
CA MET A 50 2.84 3.23 -10.27
C MET A 50 3.69 2.09 -10.84
N ALA A 51 5.00 2.09 -10.60
CA ALA A 51 5.88 1.01 -11.04
C ALA A 51 5.56 -0.34 -10.37
N CYS A 52 5.11 -0.33 -9.11
CA CYS A 52 4.86 -1.54 -8.33
C CYS A 52 3.41 -2.06 -8.41
N CYS A 53 2.44 -1.16 -8.56
CA CYS A 53 1.01 -1.44 -8.50
C CYS A 53 0.31 -1.32 -9.86
N GLY A 54 0.93 -0.63 -10.81
CA GLY A 54 0.32 -0.21 -12.07
C GLY A 54 -0.22 1.21 -12.02
N ASP A 55 -0.33 1.81 -13.20
CA ASP A 55 -0.60 3.23 -13.45
C ASP A 55 -2.06 3.65 -13.27
N VAL A 56 -3.00 2.69 -13.27
CA VAL A 56 -4.43 2.94 -13.02
C VAL A 56 -4.89 2.41 -11.67
N HIS A 57 -3.99 1.87 -10.86
CA HIS A 57 -4.35 1.38 -9.54
C HIS A 57 -4.76 2.55 -8.64
N PRO A 58 -5.96 2.55 -8.03
CA PRO A 58 -6.35 3.60 -7.10
C PRO A 58 -5.51 3.53 -5.83
N TRP A 59 -5.28 4.70 -5.24
CA TRP A 59 -4.45 4.87 -4.06
C TRP A 59 -4.99 5.98 -3.15
N VAL A 60 -4.56 5.94 -1.89
CA VAL A 60 -4.76 7.01 -0.92
C VAL A 60 -3.44 7.38 -0.27
N LEU A 61 -3.26 8.66 0.03
CA LEU A 61 -2.14 9.12 0.83
C LEU A 61 -2.49 8.96 2.32
N TYR A 62 -1.70 8.21 3.05
CA TYR A 62 -1.97 7.87 4.44
C TYR A 62 -0.83 8.33 5.34
N GLN A 63 -1.14 8.92 6.50
CA GLN A 63 -0.13 9.32 7.49
C GLN A 63 0.42 8.06 8.17
N THR A 64 1.73 7.89 8.19
CA THR A 64 2.34 6.69 8.81
C THR A 64 2.15 6.66 10.32
N ALA A 65 1.96 7.82 10.95
CA ALA A 65 1.61 7.95 12.35
C ALA A 65 0.26 7.28 12.70
N ASP A 66 -0.67 7.21 11.74
CA ASP A 66 -2.04 6.72 11.95
C ASP A 66 -2.18 5.22 11.60
N LEU A 67 -1.08 4.55 11.19
CA LEU A 67 -1.11 3.13 10.82
C LEU A 67 -1.51 2.21 11.98
N ALA A 68 -1.30 2.64 13.23
CA ALA A 68 -1.76 1.90 14.39
C ALA A 68 -3.30 1.80 14.44
N ASP A 69 -4.00 2.87 14.06
CA ASP A 69 -5.46 2.90 14.01
C ASP A 69 -5.98 2.04 12.86
N LEU A 70 -5.33 2.11 11.69
CA LEU A 70 -5.62 1.20 10.58
C LEU A 70 -5.47 -0.26 11.00
N LYS A 71 -4.37 -0.61 11.70
CA LYS A 71 -4.12 -1.97 12.17
C LYS A 71 -5.18 -2.45 13.16
N ALA A 72 -5.73 -1.56 13.98
CA ALA A 72 -6.79 -1.89 14.94
C ALA A 72 -8.11 -2.28 14.23
N VAL A 73 -8.43 -1.64 13.10
CA VAL A 73 -9.65 -1.91 12.33
C VAL A 73 -9.44 -3.03 11.31
N LYS A 74 -8.28 -3.08 10.68
CA LYS A 74 -7.89 -4.08 9.67
C LYS A 74 -6.52 -4.67 10.03
N PRO A 75 -6.49 -5.77 10.81
CA PRO A 75 -5.24 -6.37 11.26
C PRO A 75 -4.35 -6.84 10.10
N TYR A 76 -3.06 -6.57 10.24
CA TYR A 76 -1.99 -7.07 9.37
C TYR A 76 -0.75 -7.38 10.22
N ASP A 77 0.04 -8.35 9.76
CA ASP A 77 1.20 -8.87 10.47
C ASP A 77 2.47 -8.08 10.15
N ALA A 78 2.60 -7.64 8.90
CA ALA A 78 3.77 -6.90 8.40
C ALA A 78 3.37 -5.72 7.51
N ALA A 79 4.24 -4.71 7.44
CA ALA A 79 4.14 -3.61 6.48
C ALA A 79 5.41 -3.60 5.61
N TYR A 80 5.23 -3.66 4.29
CA TYR A 80 6.32 -3.57 3.33
C TYR A 80 6.27 -2.25 2.57
N LEU A 81 7.44 -1.67 2.34
CA LEU A 81 7.58 -0.43 1.59
C LEU A 81 8.26 -0.69 0.25
N ASP A 82 7.70 -0.10 -0.82
CA ASP A 82 8.27 -0.09 -2.16
C ASP A 82 8.56 -1.49 -2.75
N ILE A 83 7.74 -2.49 -2.37
CA ILE A 83 7.80 -3.85 -2.91
C ILE A 83 6.72 -4.02 -3.99
N PRO A 84 7.02 -4.64 -5.15
CA PRO A 84 6.03 -4.89 -6.19
C PRO A 84 4.84 -5.71 -5.70
N LEU A 85 3.62 -5.32 -6.06
CA LEU A 85 2.45 -6.17 -5.82
C LEU A 85 2.56 -7.47 -6.61
N PRO A 86 1.90 -8.55 -6.16
CA PRO A 86 1.70 -9.74 -6.99
C PRO A 86 1.10 -9.34 -8.34
N PRO A 87 1.58 -9.91 -9.48
CA PRO A 87 1.14 -9.48 -10.82
C PRO A 87 -0.38 -9.47 -11.00
N GLN A 88 -1.10 -10.41 -10.40
CA GLN A 88 -2.56 -10.52 -10.49
C GLN A 88 -3.33 -9.40 -9.77
N MET A 89 -2.65 -8.67 -8.89
CA MET A 89 -3.23 -7.56 -8.12
C MET A 89 -2.87 -6.20 -8.72
N ARG A 90 -1.98 -6.15 -9.73
CA ARG A 90 -1.62 -4.90 -10.39
C ARG A 90 -2.71 -4.49 -11.37
N LEU A 91 -3.01 -3.20 -11.41
CA LEU A 91 -3.96 -2.62 -12.34
C LEU A 91 -3.21 -1.69 -13.28
N MET A 92 -3.05 -2.13 -14.52
CA MET A 92 -2.35 -1.40 -15.57
C MET A 92 -3.36 -0.93 -16.60
N SER A 93 -3.13 0.25 -17.19
CA SER A 93 -3.80 0.65 -18.42
C SER A 93 -3.60 -0.46 -19.44
N GLN A 94 -4.70 -0.93 -20.04
CA GLN A 94 -4.59 -1.77 -21.23
C GLN A 94 -4.07 -0.83 -22.33
N GLU A 95 -2.78 -0.90 -22.63
CA GLU A 95 -2.20 -0.25 -23.81
C GLU A 95 -3.04 -0.68 -25.01
N GLY A 96 -3.65 0.28 -25.70
CA GLY A 96 -4.61 0.01 -26.77
C GLY A 96 -4.00 -0.91 -27.82
N THR A 97 -4.47 -2.14 -27.89
CA THR A 97 -4.40 -2.93 -29.13
C THR A 97 -5.36 -2.28 -30.10
N SER A 98 -4.85 -1.29 -30.85
CA SER A 98 -5.50 -0.78 -32.06
C SER A 98 -4.80 -1.34 -33.29
#